data_AF-A0A356QYN3-F1
#
_entry.id   AF-A0A356QYN3-F1
#
_cell.length_a   1.000
_cell.length_b   1.000
_cell.length_c   1.000
_cell.angle_alpha   90.00
_cell.angle_beta   90.00
_cell.angle_gamma   90.00
#
_symmetry.space_group_name_H-M   'P 1'
#
loop_
_entity.id
_entity.type
_entity.pdbx_description
1 polymer ?
#
loop_
_entity_poly.entity_id
_entity_poly.type
_entity_poly.pdbx_seq_one_letter_code
_entity_poly.pdbx_strand_id
1 'polypeptide(L)'
;MKALRAISFDLDDTLWAIWPVIDRAEKAMHDYICRAFPRIAEAHDAADLRLQRTEIYEQRPDLTHDLTELRRLSFELLLERHDYDPEASHDLTARFLDLRHDVTLYPDVIPALARLSDRFPLIALSNGNADVSRLGIGQFFQGQISARMAGVKKPDPA
;
A
#
# COMPACT_ATOMS: atom_id res chain seq x y z
N MET A 1 -33.46 -18.76 -8.67
CA MET A 1 -32.00 -18.56 -8.71
C MET A 1 -31.68 -17.19 -8.15
N LYS A 2 -30.64 -17.04 -7.31
CA LYS A 2 -30.22 -15.71 -6.84
C LYS A 2 -29.48 -15.01 -7.99
N ALA A 3 -29.92 -13.80 -8.35
CA ALA A 3 -29.24 -12.99 -9.35
C ALA A 3 -28.00 -12.32 -8.74
N LEU A 4 -26.89 -12.26 -9.49
CA LEU A 4 -25.70 -11.52 -9.10
C LEU A 4 -26.03 -10.03 -8.95
N ARG A 5 -25.57 -9.41 -7.86
CA ARG A 5 -25.92 -8.01 -7.52
C ARG A 5 -24.73 -7.05 -7.59
N ALA A 6 -23.52 -7.54 -7.35
CA ALA A 6 -22.28 -6.77 -7.37
C ALA A 6 -21.10 -7.74 -7.56
N ILE A 7 -19.94 -7.19 -7.93
CA ILE A 7 -18.68 -7.92 -8.02
C ILE A 7 -17.64 -7.18 -7.19
N SER A 8 -16.95 -7.88 -6.29
CA SER A 8 -15.76 -7.34 -5.63
C SER A 8 -14.49 -7.83 -6.31
N PHE A 9 -13.49 -6.97 -6.36
CA PHE A 9 -12.16 -7.28 -6.88
C PHE A 9 -11.11 -7.11 -5.79
N ASP A 10 -10.23 -8.10 -5.68
CA ASP A 10 -8.92 -7.81 -5.11
C ASP A 10 -8.10 -6.94 -6.08
N LEU A 11 -7.02 -6.35 -5.59
CA LEU A 11 -6.21 -5.40 -6.36
C LEU A 11 -4.85 -6.00 -6.72
N ASP A 12 -4.01 -6.22 -5.71
CA ASP A 12 -2.67 -6.75 -5.88
C ASP A 12 -2.68 -8.17 -6.43
N ASP A 13 -1.81 -8.43 -7.41
CA ASP A 13 -1.73 -9.68 -8.18
C ASP A 13 -3.04 -10.09 -8.88
N THR A 14 -4.02 -9.18 -8.92
CA THR A 14 -5.28 -9.33 -9.67
C THR A 14 -5.36 -8.35 -10.83
N LEU A 15 -5.06 -7.07 -10.57
CA LEU A 15 -5.10 -5.99 -11.57
C LEU A 15 -3.71 -5.53 -12.03
N TRP A 16 -2.66 -5.87 -11.27
CA TRP A 16 -1.25 -5.63 -11.60
C TRP A 16 -0.37 -6.57 -10.79
N ALA A 17 0.90 -6.72 -11.19
CA ALA A 17 1.89 -7.44 -10.38
C ALA A 17 2.39 -6.56 -9.23
N ILE A 18 2.28 -7.01 -7.98
CA ILE A 18 2.62 -6.17 -6.81
C ILE A 18 4.12 -5.99 -6.63
N TRP A 19 4.91 -7.06 -6.76
CA TRP A 19 6.32 -7.05 -6.38
C TRP A 19 7.17 -6.03 -7.15
N PRO A 20 7.05 -5.88 -8.49
CA PRO A 20 7.79 -4.85 -9.21
C PRO A 20 7.47 -3.43 -8.74
N VAL A 21 6.25 -3.16 -8.26
CA VAL A 21 5.85 -1.85 -7.74
C VAL A 21 6.50 -1.61 -6.39
N ILE A 22 6.43 -2.59 -5.49
CA ILE A 22 7.05 -2.49 -4.16
C ILE A 22 8.57 -2.35 -4.27
N ASP A 23 9.24 -3.16 -5.09
CA ASP A 23 10.69 -3.09 -5.25
C ASP A 23 11.15 -1.71 -5.76
N ARG A 24 10.44 -1.12 -6.73
CA ARG A 24 10.71 0.25 -7.20
C ARG A 24 10.47 1.28 -6.10
N ALA A 25 9.36 1.18 -5.37
CA ALA A 25 9.03 2.11 -4.30
C ALA A 25 10.05 2.05 -3.16
N GLU A 26 10.44 0.85 -2.74
CA GLU A 26 11.45 0.62 -1.70
C GLU A 26 12.82 1.18 -2.11
N LYS A 27 13.25 0.93 -3.35
CA LYS A 27 14.50 1.49 -3.88
C LYS A 27 14.47 3.02 -3.89
N ALA A 28 13.40 3.62 -4.42
CA ALA A 28 13.26 5.07 -4.47
C ALA A 28 13.19 5.71 -3.08
N MET A 29 12.52 5.05 -2.12
CA MET A 29 12.50 5.50 -0.73
C MET A 29 13.87 5.40 -0.07
N HIS A 30 14.59 4.30 -0.24
CA HIS A 30 15.96 4.17 0.25
C HIS A 30 16.85 5.30 -0.28
N ASP A 31 16.84 5.51 -1.60
CA ASP A 31 17.65 6.56 -2.24
C ASP A 31 17.27 7.96 -1.74
N TYR A 32 15.99 8.21 -1.42
CA TYR A 32 15.55 9.45 -0.81
C TYR A 32 16.04 9.59 0.63
N ILE A 33 15.87 8.56 1.45
CA ILE A 33 16.26 8.55 2.87
C ILE A 33 17.76 8.79 2.99
N CYS A 34 18.58 8.11 2.18
CA CYS A 34 20.03 8.30 2.22
C CYS A 34 20.47 9.73 1.90
N ARG A 35 19.73 10.44 1.04
CA ARG A 35 20.01 11.85 0.70
C ARG A 35 19.48 12.83 1.73
N ALA A 36 18.28 12.60 2.26
CA ALA A 36 17.58 13.52 3.14
C ALA A 36 17.99 13.37 4.61
N PHE A 37 18.44 12.19 5.03
CA PHE A 37 18.79 11.85 6.41
C PHE A 37 20.17 11.18 6.50
N PRO A 38 21.27 11.93 6.35
CA PRO A 38 22.63 11.38 6.24
C PRO A 38 23.02 10.42 7.38
N ARG A 39 22.68 10.73 8.63
CA ARG A 39 22.94 9.83 9.78
C ARG A 39 22.32 8.44 9.65
N ILE A 40 21.13 8.33 9.04
CA ILE A 40 20.51 7.02 8.76
C ILE A 40 21.32 6.29 7.68
N ALA A 41 21.76 7.02 6.65
CA ALA A 41 22.55 6.48 5.54
C ALA A 41 23.93 5.95 5.98
N GLU A 42 24.53 6.61 6.96
CA GLU A 42 25.83 6.21 7.54
C GLU A 42 25.72 4.94 8.39
N ALA A 43 24.57 4.71 9.01
CA ALA A 43 24.35 3.63 9.96
C ALA A 43 23.72 2.37 9.36
N HIS A 44 23.03 2.48 8.22
CA HIS A 44 22.20 1.41 7.69
C HIS A 44 22.32 1.28 6.17
N ASP A 45 22.39 0.04 5.70
CA ASP A 45 22.17 -0.28 4.30
C ASP A 45 20.69 -0.57 4.00
N ALA A 46 20.37 -0.83 2.73
CA ALA A 46 19.01 -1.14 2.31
C ALA A 46 18.45 -2.43 2.95
N ALA A 47 19.29 -3.41 3.28
CA ALA A 47 18.87 -4.63 3.94
C ALA A 47 18.54 -4.38 5.41
N ASP A 48 19.33 -3.57 6.12
CA ASP A 48 19.08 -3.16 7.50
C ASP A 48 17.75 -2.42 7.64
N LEU A 49 17.47 -1.45 6.76
CA LEU A 49 16.21 -0.70 6.79
C LEU A 49 14.99 -1.60 6.52
N ARG A 50 15.14 -2.61 5.65
CA ARG A 50 14.09 -3.62 5.42
C ARG A 50 13.87 -4.53 6.62
N LEU A 51 14.95 -4.91 7.31
CA LEU A 51 14.88 -5.74 8.51
C LEU A 51 14.16 -5.00 9.63
N GLN A 52 14.56 -3.76 9.94
CA GLN A 52 13.92 -2.93 10.98
C GLN A 52 12.43 -2.73 10.74
N ARG A 53 12.02 -2.48 9.48
CA ARG A 53 10.61 -2.41 9.14
C ARG A 53 9.89 -3.73 9.45
N THR A 54 10.49 -4.86 9.06
CA THR A 54 9.90 -6.19 9.28
C THR A 54 9.71 -6.45 10.77
N GLU A 55 10.70 -6.13 11.60
CA GLU A 55 10.59 -6.27 13.07
C GLU A 55 9.43 -5.45 13.64
N ILE A 56 9.22 -4.23 13.15
CA ILE A 56 8.11 -3.37 13.59
C ILE A 56 6.76 -3.99 13.22
N TYR A 57 6.67 -4.61 12.04
CA TYR A 57 5.44 -5.28 11.59
C TYR A 57 5.12 -6.50 12.46
N GLU A 58 6.15 -7.23 12.89
CA GLU A 58 6.01 -8.38 13.80
C GLU A 58 5.64 -7.96 15.23
N GLN A 59 6.14 -6.82 15.69
CA GLN A 59 5.87 -6.27 17.03
C GLN A 59 4.51 -5.60 17.16
N ARG A 60 3.83 -5.29 16.03
CA ARG A 60 2.54 -4.58 15.99
C ARG A 60 1.44 -5.40 15.31
N PRO A 61 1.10 -6.60 15.84
CA PRO A 61 0.02 -7.42 15.28
C PRO A 61 -1.34 -6.71 15.31
N ASP A 62 -1.53 -5.79 16.25
CA ASP A 62 -2.69 -4.92 16.40
C ASP A 62 -2.94 -4.03 15.18
N LEU A 63 -1.90 -3.72 14.40
CA LEU A 63 -1.98 -2.86 13.21
C LEU A 63 -1.89 -3.62 11.89
N THR A 64 -1.97 -4.95 11.90
CA THR A 64 -1.85 -5.75 10.66
C THR A 64 -2.88 -5.38 9.59
N HIS A 65 -4.01 -4.80 9.98
CA HIS A 65 -5.07 -4.28 9.11
C HIS A 65 -4.77 -2.88 8.55
N ASP A 66 -3.84 -2.12 9.14
CA ASP A 66 -3.42 -0.79 8.71
C ASP A 66 -1.94 -0.75 8.30
N LEU A 67 -1.66 -1.20 7.07
CA LEU A 67 -0.31 -1.20 6.51
C LEU A 67 0.29 0.20 6.34
N THR A 68 -0.55 1.24 6.24
CA THR A 68 -0.08 2.62 6.14
C THR A 68 0.42 3.10 7.49
N GLU A 69 -0.30 2.80 8.57
CA GLU A 69 0.14 3.14 9.92
C GLU A 69 1.38 2.35 10.35
N LEU A 70 1.45 1.05 10.04
CA LEU A 70 2.66 0.26 10.24
C LEU A 70 3.88 0.87 9.54
N ARG A 71 3.68 1.36 8.31
CA ARG A 71 4.75 2.04 7.56
C ARG A 71 5.13 3.37 8.21
N ARG A 72 4.16 4.18 8.65
CA ARG A 72 4.40 5.45 9.34
C ARG A 72 5.22 5.25 10.60
N LEU A 73 4.81 4.32 11.46
CA LEU A 73 5.53 3.95 12.67
C LEU A 73 6.95 3.45 12.38
N SER A 74 7.14 2.73 11.27
CA SER A 74 8.49 2.30 10.87
C SER A 74 9.41 3.47 10.52
N PHE A 75 8.89 4.53 9.91
CA PHE A 75 9.66 5.74 9.66
C PHE A 75 9.84 6.57 10.93
N GLU A 76 8.81 6.71 11.75
CA GLU A 76 8.86 7.44 13.02
C GLU A 76 9.96 6.90 13.93
N LEU A 77 9.97 5.58 14.18
CA LEU A 77 10.99 4.93 15.01
C LEU A 77 12.39 5.01 14.40
N LEU A 78 12.51 4.94 13.08
CA LEU A 78 13.80 5.10 12.40
C LEU A 78 14.31 6.54 12.56
N LEU A 79 13.46 7.54 12.44
CA LEU A 79 13.83 8.95 12.61
C LEU A 79 14.23 9.25 14.06
N GLU A 80 13.44 8.77 15.03
CA GLU A 80 13.73 8.93 16.47
C GLU A 80 15.09 8.35 16.87
N ARG A 81 15.40 7.12 16.41
CA ARG A 81 16.67 6.44 16.71
C ARG A 81 17.90 7.18 16.21
N HIS A 82 17.71 8.08 15.25
CA HIS A 82 18.77 8.86 14.61
C HIS A 82 18.62 10.36 14.89
N ASP A 83 17.91 10.72 15.96
CA ASP A 83 17.61 12.09 16.43
C ASP A 83 17.11 13.05 15.34
N TYR A 84 16.28 12.57 14.42
CA TYR A 84 15.51 13.42 13.51
C TYR A 84 14.10 13.68 14.06
N ASP A 85 13.44 14.70 13.53
CA ASP A 85 12.04 15.00 13.85
C ASP A 85 11.11 13.84 13.42
N PRO A 86 10.43 13.17 14.35
CA PRO A 86 9.57 12.03 14.04
C PRO A 86 8.36 12.40 13.18
N GLU A 87 7.94 13.67 13.18
CA GLU A 87 6.83 14.17 12.35
C GLU A 87 7.11 14.03 10.84
N ALA A 88 8.38 13.99 10.43
CA ALA A 88 8.77 13.73 9.05
C ALA A 88 8.36 12.32 8.55
N SER A 89 7.93 11.42 9.45
CA SER A 89 7.35 10.12 9.11
C SER A 89 6.08 10.25 8.25
N HIS A 90 5.29 11.30 8.43
CA HIS A 90 4.09 11.56 7.65
C HIS A 90 4.43 11.84 6.19
N ASP A 91 5.43 12.70 5.94
CA ASP A 91 5.92 13.03 4.60
C ASP A 91 6.57 11.82 3.92
N LEU A 92 7.37 11.03 4.65
CA LEU A 92 7.94 9.78 4.14
C LEU A 92 6.85 8.78 3.76
N THR A 93 5.79 8.68 4.57
CA THR A 93 4.65 7.80 4.29
C THR A 93 3.88 8.26 3.04
N ALA A 94 3.60 9.56 2.91
CA ALA A 94 2.95 10.12 1.73
C ALA A 94 3.77 9.83 0.46
N ARG A 95 5.10 10.06 0.51
CA ARG A 95 6.00 9.76 -0.60
C ARG A 95 6.03 8.27 -0.95
N PHE A 96 6.05 7.37 0.05
CA PHE A 96 5.96 5.94 -0.21
C PHE A 96 4.62 5.58 -0.88
N LEU A 97 3.51 6.17 -0.42
CA LEU A 97 2.21 5.95 -1.04
C LEU A 97 2.21 6.41 -2.50
N ASP A 98 2.77 7.58 -2.83
CA ASP A 98 2.89 8.03 -4.22
C ASP A 98 3.62 7.02 -5.10
N LEU A 99 4.76 6.52 -4.63
CA LEU A 99 5.55 5.50 -5.33
C LEU A 99 4.80 4.17 -5.46
N ARG A 100 4.06 3.77 -4.43
CA ARG A 100 3.25 2.54 -4.39
C ARG A 100 2.07 2.57 -5.37
N HIS A 101 1.60 3.75 -5.75
CA HIS A 101 0.52 3.92 -6.73
C HIS A 101 1.02 4.01 -8.18
N ASP A 102 2.33 4.00 -8.42
CA ASP A 102 2.92 3.88 -9.76
C ASP A 102 2.84 2.43 -10.26
N VAL A 103 1.63 2.00 -10.61
CA VAL A 103 1.32 0.62 -11.05
C VAL A 103 1.27 0.51 -12.57
N THR A 104 1.59 -0.67 -13.07
CA THR A 104 1.34 -1.05 -14.47
C THR A 104 0.25 -2.11 -14.49
N LEU A 105 -0.93 -1.73 -14.98
CA LEU A 105 -2.07 -2.64 -15.08
C LEU A 105 -1.81 -3.77 -16.08
N TYR A 106 -2.39 -4.93 -15.85
CA TYR A 106 -2.43 -5.97 -16.89
C TYR A 106 -3.21 -5.48 -18.12
N PRO A 107 -2.84 -5.88 -19.35
CA PRO A 107 -3.41 -5.32 -20.58
C PRO A 107 -4.93 -5.45 -20.71
N ASP A 108 -5.51 -6.46 -20.09
CA ASP A 108 -6.94 -6.80 -20.14
C ASP A 108 -7.76 -6.16 -19.02
N VAL A 109 -7.14 -5.51 -18.03
CA VAL A 109 -7.83 -4.92 -16.87
C VAL A 109 -8.82 -3.86 -17.27
N ILE A 110 -8.41 -2.85 -18.05
CA ILE A 110 -9.31 -1.77 -18.46
C ILE A 110 -10.48 -2.32 -19.32
N PRO A 111 -10.25 -3.13 -20.37
CA PRO A 111 -11.35 -3.75 -21.11
C PRO A 111 -12.28 -4.63 -20.27
N ALA A 112 -11.76 -5.36 -19.29
CA ALA A 112 -12.55 -6.21 -18.41
C ALA A 112 -13.41 -5.37 -17.44
N LEU A 113 -12.79 -4.39 -16.78
CA LEU A 113 -13.50 -3.50 -15.85
C LEU A 113 -14.61 -2.73 -16.55
N ALA A 114 -14.35 -2.17 -17.74
CA ALA A 114 -15.38 -1.45 -18.52
C ALA A 114 -16.60 -2.32 -18.81
N ARG A 115 -16.39 -3.55 -19.32
CA ARG A 115 -17.48 -4.49 -19.62
C ARG A 115 -18.26 -4.92 -18.38
N LEU A 116 -17.61 -5.00 -17.23
CA LEU A 116 -18.24 -5.45 -15.99
C LEU A 116 -18.98 -4.31 -15.30
N SER A 117 -18.42 -3.09 -15.29
CA SER A 117 -19.03 -1.91 -14.68
C SER A 117 -20.32 -1.49 -15.40
N ASP A 118 -20.44 -1.77 -16.70
CA ASP A 118 -21.67 -1.55 -17.47
C ASP A 118 -22.84 -2.44 -17.01
N ARG A 119 -22.55 -3.53 -16.30
CA ARG A 119 -23.52 -4.57 -15.94
C ARG A 119 -23.72 -4.73 -14.43
N PHE A 120 -22.68 -4.48 -13.65
CA PHE A 120 -22.65 -4.72 -12.21
C PHE A 120 -21.92 -3.58 -11.49
N PRO A 121 -22.40 -3.18 -10.29
CA PRO A 121 -21.59 -2.45 -9.34
C PRO A 121 -20.29 -3.19 -9.06
N LEU A 122 -19.15 -2.52 -9.26
CA LEU A 122 -17.84 -3.05 -8.91
C LEU A 122 -17.33 -2.40 -7.63
N ILE A 123 -16.81 -3.19 -6.70
CA ILE A 123 -16.23 -2.72 -5.44
C ILE A 123 -14.79 -3.23 -5.33
N ALA A 124 -13.84 -2.35 -5.03
CA ALA A 124 -12.48 -2.77 -4.69
C ALA A 124 -12.46 -3.28 -3.24
N LEU A 125 -11.88 -4.45 -2.99
CA LEU A 125 -11.77 -5.04 -1.67
C LEU A 125 -10.34 -5.54 -1.45
N SER A 126 -9.54 -4.79 -0.68
CA SER A 126 -8.09 -5.05 -0.55
C SER A 126 -7.61 -5.05 0.90
N ASN A 127 -6.62 -5.90 1.18
CA ASN A 127 -5.85 -5.84 2.43
C ASN A 127 -4.70 -4.81 2.35
N GLY A 128 -4.41 -4.32 1.14
CA GLY A 128 -3.36 -3.35 0.87
C GLY A 128 -3.78 -1.91 1.14
N ASN A 129 -2.89 -0.99 0.76
CA ASN A 129 -3.08 0.46 0.85
C ASN A 129 -3.15 1.16 -0.52
N ALA A 130 -3.38 0.39 -1.59
CA ALA A 130 -3.71 0.95 -2.90
C ALA A 130 -5.11 1.58 -2.87
N ASP A 131 -5.24 2.73 -3.52
CA ASP A 131 -6.47 3.50 -3.67
C ASP A 131 -6.80 3.63 -5.15
N VAL A 132 -7.89 2.98 -5.59
CA VAL A 132 -8.30 2.97 -7.00
C VAL A 132 -8.58 4.35 -7.57
N SER A 133 -8.93 5.35 -6.74
CA SER A 133 -9.15 6.73 -7.18
C SER A 133 -7.86 7.39 -7.72
N ARG A 134 -6.69 6.88 -7.30
CA ARG A 134 -5.37 7.37 -7.70
C ARG A 134 -4.77 6.64 -8.91
N LEU A 135 -5.41 5.56 -9.38
CA LEU A 135 -4.83 4.60 -10.33
C LEU A 135 -5.41 4.69 -11.75
N GLY A 136 -6.20 5.73 -12.05
CA GLY A 136 -6.84 5.90 -13.37
C GLY A 136 -7.90 4.83 -13.70
N ILE A 137 -8.29 4.00 -12.72
CA ILE A 137 -9.34 2.99 -12.83
C ILE A 137 -10.51 3.26 -11.88
N GLY A 138 -10.43 4.33 -11.07
CA GLY A 138 -11.45 4.67 -10.07
C GLY A 138 -12.85 4.81 -10.66
N GLN A 139 -12.97 5.26 -11.91
CA GLN A 139 -14.26 5.40 -12.60
C GLN A 139 -15.03 4.08 -12.77
N PHE A 140 -14.37 2.92 -12.71
CA PHE A 140 -15.04 1.62 -12.85
C PHE A 140 -15.62 1.12 -11.53
N PHE A 141 -15.20 1.68 -10.39
CA PHE A 141 -15.59 1.23 -9.06
C PHE A 141 -16.59 2.19 -8.43
N GLN A 142 -17.66 1.64 -7.85
CA GLN A 142 -18.62 2.43 -7.05
C GLN A 142 -18.10 2.70 -5.63
N GLY A 143 -17.07 1.97 -5.20
CA GLY A 143 -16.45 2.16 -3.89
C GLY A 143 -15.27 1.22 -3.67
N GLN A 144 -14.57 1.46 -2.57
CA GLN A 144 -13.45 0.66 -2.10
C GLN A 144 -13.63 0.37 -0.61
N ILE A 145 -13.29 -0.86 -0.21
CA ILE A 145 -13.16 -1.28 1.18
C ILE A 145 -11.74 -1.78 1.37
N SER A 146 -10.98 -1.13 2.26
CA SER A 146 -9.66 -1.57 2.67
C SER A 146 -9.71 -2.24 4.04
N ALA A 147 -8.72 -3.08 4.36
CA ALA A 147 -8.58 -3.64 5.70
C ALA A 147 -8.49 -2.55 6.79
N ARG A 148 -7.86 -1.42 6.47
CA ARG A 148 -7.79 -0.25 7.34
C ARG A 148 -9.18 0.30 7.67
N MET A 149 -10.03 0.46 6.66
CA MET A 149 -11.41 0.95 6.85
C MET A 149 -12.28 -0.05 7.62
N ALA A 150 -12.07 -1.34 7.40
CA ALA A 150 -12.84 -2.40 8.05
C ALA A 150 -12.35 -2.71 9.48
N GLY A 151 -11.10 -2.36 9.83
CA GLY A 151 -10.45 -2.76 11.07
C GLY A 151 -9.98 -4.22 11.08
N VAL A 152 -10.22 -4.97 10.01
CA VAL A 152 -9.91 -6.39 9.85
C VAL A 152 -9.47 -6.70 8.42
N LYS A 153 -8.76 -7.81 8.22
CA LYS A 153 -8.25 -8.24 6.91
C LYS A 153 -9.06 -9.39 6.37
N LYS A 154 -9.18 -9.51 5.06
CA LYS A 154 -9.51 -10.80 4.42
C LYS A 154 -8.52 -11.88 4.90
N PRO A 155 -8.94 -13.12 5.18
CA PRO A 155 -10.27 -13.69 4.94
C PRO A 155 -11.22 -13.64 6.16
N ASP A 156 -11.04 -12.70 7.08
CA ASP A 156 -11.93 -12.55 8.24
C ASP A 156 -13.41 -12.36 7.78
N PRO A 157 -14.36 -13.10 8.36
CA PRO A 157 -15.77 -13.06 7.94
C PRO A 157 -16.59 -11.93 8.60
N ALA A 158 -16.02 -11.20 9.56
CA ALA A 158 -16.72 -10.20 10.38
C ALA A 158 -17.09 -8.92 9.62
#